data_AF-A0A812MF97-F1
#
_entry.id   AF-A0A812MF97-F1
#
_cell.length_a   1.000
_cell.length_b   1.000
_cell.length_c   1.000
_cell.angle_alpha   90.00
_cell.angle_beta   90.00
_cell.angle_gamma   90.00
#
_symmetry.space_group_name_H-M   'P 1'
#
loop_
_entity.id
_entity.type
_entity.pdbx_description
1 polymer ?
#
loop_
_entity_poly.entity_id
_entity_poly.type
_entity_poly.pdbx_seq_one_letter_code
_entity_poly.pdbx_strand_id
1 'polypeptide(L)'
;PPKLFSTFTQFNLALKDNAESVHAERSRRMFASTRQETSLRISPLRESCGAVCRRIVDSSAFDIFFALVVFTNSVFIGVEVQVGLNGDDQRPLAMQIIQYTYTGLFTLELLLRSIVGGWNYYCGQEWMWTWLDVFIVLSSLWEVIIDIIHIWEDEESKQGFLGMTGLKAFRIVRITRLFKAVRLMRIFRFVRALRTLITSILHTLKSLFWAVVLLGIIVYVFSVLFTQIVNDELLEGNWSVE
;
A
#
# COMPACT_ATOMS: atom_id res chain seq x y z
N PRO A 1 30.17 51.50 -51.45
CA PRO A 1 29.92 51.93 -50.06
C PRO A 1 28.69 51.23 -49.42
N PRO A 2 28.87 50.07 -48.75
CA PRO A 2 27.76 49.32 -48.12
C PRO A 2 27.73 49.34 -46.58
N LYS A 3 28.49 50.21 -45.89
CA LYS A 3 28.70 50.12 -44.43
C LYS A 3 27.61 50.78 -43.54
N LEU A 4 26.73 51.61 -44.10
CA LEU A 4 25.74 52.36 -43.30
C LEU A 4 24.53 51.49 -42.90
N PHE A 5 24.03 50.69 -43.84
CA PHE A 5 22.84 49.86 -43.64
C PHE A 5 23.10 48.67 -42.71
N SER A 6 24.30 48.07 -42.75
CA SER A 6 24.68 46.98 -41.85
C SER A 6 24.72 47.43 -40.38
N THR A 7 25.20 48.66 -40.13
CA THR A 7 25.29 49.22 -38.78
C THR A 7 23.91 49.53 -38.21
N PHE A 8 22.99 50.06 -39.03
CA PHE A 8 21.63 50.33 -38.59
C PHE A 8 20.87 49.03 -38.27
N THR A 9 21.05 47.98 -39.06
CA THR A 9 20.44 46.66 -38.79
C THR A 9 21.02 46.01 -37.54
N GLN A 10 22.34 46.08 -37.33
CA GLN A 10 22.97 45.55 -36.11
C GLN A 10 22.51 46.29 -34.85
N PHE A 11 22.36 47.62 -34.93
CA PHE A 11 21.85 48.41 -33.81
C PHE A 11 20.40 48.05 -33.45
N ASN A 12 19.52 47.90 -34.45
CA ASN A 12 18.13 47.48 -34.21
C ASN A 12 18.03 46.05 -33.65
N LEU A 13 18.88 45.13 -34.11
CA LEU A 13 18.97 43.78 -33.56
C LEU A 13 19.40 43.79 -32.10
N ALA A 14 20.42 44.59 -31.76
CA ALA A 14 20.88 44.75 -30.38
C ALA A 14 19.79 45.38 -29.48
N LEU A 15 19.03 46.34 -30.00
CA LEU A 15 17.91 46.96 -29.26
C LEU A 15 16.77 45.97 -29.01
N LYS A 16 16.49 45.10 -30.00
CA LYS A 16 15.48 44.04 -29.89
C LYS A 16 15.88 42.98 -28.85
N ASP A 17 17.13 42.53 -28.87
CA ASP A 17 17.65 41.52 -27.93
C ASP A 17 17.67 42.06 -26.48
N ASN A 18 18.05 43.32 -26.30
CA ASN A 18 17.93 44.01 -25.01
C ASN A 18 16.48 44.14 -24.53
N ALA A 19 15.53 44.40 -25.43
CA ALA A 19 14.11 44.44 -25.06
C ALA A 19 13.59 43.05 -24.66
N GLU A 20 13.93 42.01 -25.41
CA GLU A 20 13.51 40.64 -25.14
C GLU A 20 14.07 40.10 -23.81
N SER A 21 15.34 40.37 -23.51
CA SER A 21 15.97 39.98 -22.24
C SER A 21 15.33 40.67 -21.04
N VAL A 22 15.01 41.97 -21.15
CA VAL A 22 14.30 42.72 -20.10
C VAL A 22 12.87 42.18 -19.89
N HIS A 23 12.15 41.83 -20.96
CA HIS A 23 10.83 41.21 -20.85
C HIS A 23 10.87 39.81 -20.23
N ALA A 24 11.87 39.00 -20.59
CA ALA A 24 12.08 37.68 -20.02
C ALA A 24 12.39 37.75 -18.52
N GLU A 25 13.24 38.70 -18.11
CA GLU A 25 13.61 38.89 -16.71
C GLU A 25 12.43 39.41 -15.88
N ARG A 26 11.65 40.36 -16.42
CA ARG A 26 10.44 40.87 -15.77
C ARG A 26 9.39 39.78 -15.58
N SER A 27 9.21 38.91 -16.58
CA SER A 27 8.30 37.77 -16.52
C SER A 27 8.74 36.78 -15.44
N ARG A 28 10.03 36.41 -15.40
CA ARG A 28 10.58 35.52 -14.35
C ARG A 28 10.35 36.05 -12.95
N ARG A 29 10.58 37.36 -12.72
CA ARG A 29 10.33 38.00 -11.42
C ARG A 29 8.85 37.99 -11.04
N MET A 30 7.96 38.23 -12.00
CA MET A 30 6.50 38.20 -11.79
C MET A 30 5.98 36.79 -11.47
N PHE A 31 6.49 35.76 -12.16
CA PHE A 31 6.16 34.36 -11.84
C PHE A 31 6.74 33.94 -10.48
N ALA A 32 7.94 34.41 -10.11
CA ALA A 32 8.54 34.15 -8.81
C ALA A 32 7.73 34.79 -7.67
N SER A 33 7.33 36.06 -7.82
CA SER A 33 6.51 36.76 -6.82
C SER A 33 5.12 36.14 -6.67
N THR A 34 4.47 35.76 -7.77
CA THR A 34 3.15 35.09 -7.76
C THR A 34 3.24 33.73 -7.06
N ARG A 35 4.30 32.95 -7.30
CA ARG A 35 4.53 31.66 -6.64
C ARG A 35 4.81 31.82 -5.15
N GLN A 36 5.52 32.88 -4.76
CA GLN A 36 5.85 33.20 -3.37
C GLN A 36 4.64 33.73 -2.58
N GLU A 37 3.79 34.56 -3.19
CA GLU A 37 2.52 34.98 -2.57
C GLU A 37 1.55 33.82 -2.40
N THR A 38 1.49 32.92 -3.40
CA THR A 38 0.64 31.72 -3.32
C THR A 38 1.14 30.77 -2.23
N SER A 39 2.46 30.58 -2.06
CA SER A 39 2.99 29.74 -0.99
C SER A 39 2.81 30.33 0.41
N LEU A 40 2.91 31.66 0.56
CA LEU A 40 2.73 32.37 1.83
C LEU A 40 1.27 32.43 2.29
N ARG A 41 0.29 32.41 1.37
CA ARG A 41 -1.14 32.36 1.72
C ARG A 41 -1.63 30.94 2.06
N ILE A 42 -0.99 29.90 1.52
CA ILE A 42 -1.38 28.50 1.74
C ILE A 42 -0.82 27.95 3.07
N SER A 43 0.32 28.45 3.55
CA SER A 43 0.91 28.01 4.83
C SER A 43 0.00 28.17 6.05
N PRO A 44 -0.66 29.33 6.32
CA PRO A 44 -1.45 29.48 7.54
C PRO A 44 -2.74 28.64 7.56
N LEU A 45 -3.37 28.42 6.40
CA LEU A 45 -4.55 27.56 6.28
C LEU A 45 -4.20 26.08 6.46
N ARG A 46 -3.07 25.64 5.88
CA ARG A 46 -2.54 24.29 6.06
C ARG A 46 -2.09 24.03 7.50
N GLU A 47 -1.54 25.03 8.17
CA GLU A 47 -1.16 24.95 9.58
C GLU A 47 -2.38 24.93 10.51
N SER A 48 -3.43 25.71 10.23
CA SER A 48 -4.63 25.76 11.08
C SER A 48 -5.49 24.50 10.96
N CYS A 49 -5.82 24.05 9.73
CA CYS A 49 -6.49 22.76 9.53
C CYS A 49 -5.63 21.59 10.01
N GLY A 50 -4.30 21.66 9.80
CA GLY A 50 -3.36 20.66 10.31
C GLY A 50 -3.35 20.59 11.84
N ALA A 51 -3.44 21.72 12.53
CA ALA A 51 -3.46 21.77 14.00
C ALA A 51 -4.75 21.20 14.60
N VAL A 52 -5.91 21.50 14.00
CA VAL A 52 -7.20 20.92 14.43
C VAL A 52 -7.24 19.42 14.16
N CYS A 53 -6.84 18.99 12.95
CA CYS A 53 -6.74 17.57 12.61
C CYS A 53 -5.76 16.83 13.52
N ARG A 54 -4.61 17.42 13.84
CA ARG A 54 -3.63 16.84 14.78
C ARG A 54 -4.25 16.67 16.16
N ARG A 55 -4.95 17.67 16.68
CA ARG A 55 -5.62 17.58 17.99
C ARG A 55 -6.70 16.50 18.03
N ILE A 56 -7.41 16.28 16.92
CA ILE A 56 -8.43 15.22 16.82
C ILE A 56 -7.76 13.84 16.75
N VAL A 57 -6.77 13.66 15.88
CA VAL A 57 -6.08 12.37 15.67
C VAL A 57 -5.28 11.93 16.90
N ASP A 58 -4.65 12.88 17.62
CA ASP A 58 -3.88 12.59 18.84
C ASP A 58 -4.78 12.36 20.07
N SER A 59 -6.10 12.54 19.94
CA SER A 59 -7.02 12.34 21.06
C SER A 59 -7.23 10.85 21.35
N SER A 60 -7.20 10.46 22.63
CA SER A 60 -7.47 9.07 23.02
C SER A 60 -8.89 8.61 22.67
N ALA A 61 -9.85 9.54 22.56
CA ALA A 61 -11.21 9.24 22.13
C ALA A 61 -11.28 8.78 20.67
N PHE A 62 -10.46 9.38 19.79
CA PHE A 62 -10.34 8.96 18.40
C PHE A 62 -9.81 7.53 18.29
N ASP A 63 -8.76 7.20 19.05
CA ASP A 63 -8.21 5.85 19.09
C ASP A 63 -9.22 4.82 19.62
N ILE A 64 -9.97 5.15 20.69
CA ILE A 64 -11.02 4.28 21.25
C ILE A 64 -12.16 4.08 20.25
N PHE A 65 -12.59 5.15 19.56
CA PHE A 65 -13.63 5.06 18.54
C PHE A 65 -13.23 4.09 17.43
N PHE A 66 -12.04 4.26 16.83
CA PHE A 66 -11.59 3.37 15.76
C PHE A 66 -11.31 1.94 16.25
N ALA A 67 -10.93 1.75 17.51
CA ALA A 67 -10.85 0.43 18.12
C ALA A 67 -12.22 -0.27 18.18
N LEU A 68 -13.28 0.45 18.57
CA LEU A 68 -14.66 -0.05 18.55
C LEU A 68 -15.15 -0.35 17.13
N VAL A 69 -14.80 0.49 16.15
CA VAL A 69 -15.12 0.27 14.74
C VAL A 69 -14.46 -1.02 14.23
N VAL A 70 -13.20 -1.29 14.57
CA VAL A 70 -12.53 -2.56 14.23
C VAL A 70 -13.18 -3.75 14.93
N PHE A 71 -13.51 -3.62 16.21
CA PHE A 71 -14.18 -4.70 16.95
C PHE A 71 -15.52 -5.07 16.32
N THR A 72 -16.38 -4.07 16.07
CA THR A 72 -17.68 -4.28 15.43
C THR A 72 -17.55 -4.81 14.00
N ASN A 73 -16.57 -4.31 13.23
CA ASN A 73 -16.26 -4.85 11.90
C ASN A 73 -15.85 -6.33 11.94
N SER A 74 -15.08 -6.74 12.95
CA SER A 74 -14.64 -8.14 13.10
C SER A 74 -15.81 -9.07 13.42
N VAL A 75 -16.72 -8.65 14.30
CA VAL A 75 -17.97 -9.38 14.59
C VAL A 75 -18.82 -9.47 13.32
N PHE A 76 -18.95 -8.37 12.57
CA PHE A 76 -19.70 -8.34 11.33
C PHE A 76 -19.15 -9.30 10.28
N ILE A 77 -17.83 -9.39 10.11
CA ILE A 77 -17.20 -10.38 9.23
C ILE A 77 -17.58 -11.80 9.65
N GLY A 78 -17.60 -12.11 10.95
CA GLY A 78 -18.03 -13.41 11.46
C GLY A 78 -19.48 -13.74 11.10
N VAL A 79 -20.38 -12.78 11.26
CA VAL A 79 -21.80 -12.91 10.86
C VAL A 79 -21.93 -13.11 9.35
N GLU A 80 -21.21 -12.33 8.55
CA GLU A 80 -21.23 -12.43 7.09
C GLU A 80 -20.75 -13.81 6.61
N VAL A 81 -19.71 -14.37 7.24
CA VAL A 81 -19.24 -15.73 6.96
C VAL A 81 -20.31 -16.76 7.29
N GLN A 82 -20.95 -16.65 8.45
CA GLN A 82 -22.01 -17.58 8.86
C GLN A 82 -23.20 -17.54 7.88
N VAL A 83 -23.61 -16.36 7.45
CA VAL A 83 -24.71 -16.19 6.48
C VAL A 83 -24.32 -16.78 5.12
N GLY A 84 -23.07 -16.59 4.69
CA GLY A 84 -22.57 -17.17 3.44
C GLY A 84 -22.43 -18.70 3.42
N LEU A 85 -22.55 -19.37 4.58
CA LEU A 85 -22.58 -20.85 4.65
C LEU A 85 -23.99 -21.41 4.41
N ASN A 86 -25.04 -20.61 4.60
CA ASN A 86 -26.43 -21.05 4.47
C ASN A 86 -26.94 -21.15 3.01
N GLY A 87 -26.05 -20.98 2.02
CA GLY A 87 -26.33 -21.30 0.62
C GLY A 87 -27.07 -20.24 -0.19
N ASP A 88 -27.34 -19.06 0.37
CA ASP A 88 -27.83 -17.92 -0.41
C ASP A 88 -26.63 -17.14 -0.95
N ASP A 89 -26.31 -17.34 -2.24
CA ASP A 89 -25.15 -16.71 -2.89
C ASP A 89 -25.32 -15.19 -3.09
N GLN A 90 -26.54 -14.66 -2.89
CA GLN A 90 -26.80 -13.23 -2.91
C GLN A 90 -26.56 -12.61 -1.53
N ARG A 91 -25.46 -11.86 -1.41
CA ARG A 91 -25.23 -11.01 -0.23
C ARG A 91 -26.34 -9.95 -0.17
N PRO A 92 -27.07 -9.83 0.96
CA PRO A 92 -28.09 -8.79 1.09
C PRO A 92 -27.46 -7.40 0.98
N LEU A 93 -28.12 -6.48 0.27
CA LEU A 93 -27.63 -5.12 0.01
C LEU A 93 -27.24 -4.37 1.30
N ALA A 94 -27.97 -4.60 2.38
CA ALA A 94 -27.66 -4.01 3.69
C ALA A 94 -26.25 -4.37 4.18
N MET A 95 -25.79 -5.61 3.97
CA MET A 95 -24.45 -6.03 4.37
C MET A 95 -23.36 -5.37 3.53
N GLN A 96 -23.62 -5.19 2.23
CA GLN A 96 -22.69 -4.50 1.33
C GLN A 96 -22.51 -3.02 1.71
N ILE A 97 -23.61 -2.32 2.01
CA ILE A 97 -23.57 -0.91 2.44
C ILE A 97 -22.77 -0.76 3.74
N ILE A 98 -22.97 -1.66 4.70
CA ILE A 98 -22.23 -1.67 5.97
C ILE A 98 -20.73 -1.90 5.69
N GLN A 99 -20.39 -2.85 4.83
CA GLN A 99 -19.00 -3.11 4.43
C GLN A 99 -18.34 -1.86 3.81
N TYR A 100 -19.02 -1.18 2.88
CA TYR A 100 -18.50 0.05 2.26
C TYR A 100 -18.34 1.17 3.28
N THR A 101 -19.24 1.26 4.26
CA THR A 101 -19.15 2.22 5.36
C THR A 101 -17.89 1.99 6.19
N TYR A 102 -17.61 0.74 6.58
CA TYR A 102 -16.37 0.39 7.29
C TYR A 102 -15.13 0.73 6.47
N THR A 103 -15.08 0.35 5.19
CA THR A 103 -13.95 0.68 4.31
C THR A 103 -13.74 2.19 4.16
N GLY A 104 -14.82 2.96 4.05
CA GLY A 104 -14.79 4.43 4.01
C GLY A 104 -14.23 5.04 5.30
N LEU A 105 -14.73 4.59 6.46
CA LEU A 105 -14.24 5.05 7.77
C LEU A 105 -12.75 4.78 7.96
N PHE A 106 -12.27 3.61 7.56
CA PHE A 106 -10.85 3.30 7.68
C PHE A 106 -9.97 4.03 6.67
N THR A 107 -10.46 4.27 5.46
CA THR A 107 -9.77 5.13 4.49
C THR A 107 -9.64 6.55 5.05
N LEU A 108 -10.71 7.07 5.67
CA LEU A 108 -10.68 8.37 6.32
C LEU A 108 -9.68 8.40 7.49
N GLU A 109 -9.68 7.38 8.35
CA GLU A 109 -8.71 7.25 9.45
C GLU A 109 -7.27 7.33 8.94
N LEU A 110 -6.95 6.53 7.92
CA LEU A 110 -5.63 6.46 7.33
C LEU A 110 -5.24 7.83 6.76
N LEU A 111 -6.13 8.46 5.97
CA LEU A 111 -5.88 9.77 5.38
C LEU A 111 -5.61 10.84 6.45
N LEU A 112 -6.41 10.87 7.53
CA LEU A 112 -6.21 11.81 8.63
C LEU A 112 -4.85 11.59 9.31
N ARG A 113 -4.48 10.34 9.60
CA ARG A 113 -3.16 10.01 10.19
C ARG A 113 -2.02 10.36 9.23
N SER A 114 -2.16 10.09 7.94
CA SER A 114 -1.18 10.42 6.91
C SER A 114 -0.97 11.93 6.77
N ILE A 115 -2.03 12.74 6.84
CA ILE A 115 -1.95 14.21 6.76
C ILE A 115 -1.22 14.79 7.99
N VAL A 116 -1.52 14.28 9.20
CA VAL A 116 -0.93 14.77 10.45
C VAL A 116 0.53 14.34 10.63
N GLY A 117 0.83 13.08 10.27
CA GLY A 117 2.17 12.50 10.42
C GLY A 117 3.12 12.78 9.26
N GLY A 118 2.58 13.11 8.07
CA GLY A 118 3.38 13.42 6.88
C GLY A 118 4.34 12.29 6.50
N TRP A 119 5.51 12.65 5.97
CA TRP A 119 6.53 11.69 5.55
C TRP A 119 7.12 10.87 6.71
N ASN A 120 7.19 11.47 7.92
CA ASN A 120 7.71 10.81 9.11
C ASN A 120 6.82 9.65 9.57
N TYR A 121 5.54 9.64 9.20
CA TYR A 121 4.63 8.53 9.50
C TYR A 121 5.07 7.21 8.82
N TYR A 122 5.65 7.31 7.61
CA TYR A 122 6.06 6.16 6.80
C TYR A 122 7.52 5.74 7.02
N CYS A 123 8.37 6.65 7.47
CA CYS A 123 9.80 6.40 7.70
C CYS A 123 10.19 6.32 9.19
N GLY A 124 9.22 6.35 10.10
CA GLY A 124 9.45 6.28 11.54
C GLY A 124 9.84 4.88 12.04
N GLN A 125 10.08 4.77 13.35
CA GLN A 125 10.42 3.51 14.02
C GLN A 125 9.33 2.42 13.85
N GLU A 126 8.06 2.83 13.73
CA GLU A 126 6.90 1.97 13.55
C GLU A 126 6.48 1.78 12.08
N TRP A 127 7.38 2.05 11.12
CA TRP A 127 7.09 2.03 9.68
C TRP A 127 6.38 0.74 9.23
N MET A 128 6.78 -0.43 9.76
CA MET A 128 6.19 -1.71 9.40
C MET A 128 4.67 -1.76 9.69
N TRP A 129 4.24 -1.20 10.82
CA TRP A 129 2.83 -1.16 11.19
C TRP A 129 2.04 -0.14 10.36
N THR A 130 2.66 0.99 10.05
CA THR A 130 2.08 1.98 9.12
C THR A 130 1.84 1.37 7.75
N TRP A 131 2.84 0.68 7.19
CA TRP A 131 2.72 0.03 5.88
C TRP A 131 1.71 -1.12 5.88
N LEU A 132 1.62 -1.86 6.98
CA LEU A 132 0.58 -2.88 7.15
C LEU A 132 -0.82 -2.24 7.11
N ASP A 133 -1.05 -1.11 7.78
CA ASP A 133 -2.35 -0.43 7.75
C ASP A 133 -2.70 0.07 6.34
N VAL A 134 -1.73 0.65 5.62
CA VAL A 134 -1.88 1.05 4.21
C VAL A 134 -2.28 -0.14 3.35
N PHE A 135 -1.55 -1.26 3.47
CA PHE A 135 -1.84 -2.46 2.70
C PHE A 135 -3.25 -3.01 2.98
N ILE A 136 -3.66 -3.00 4.25
CA ILE A 136 -4.98 -3.47 4.63
C ILE A 136 -6.08 -2.55 4.07
N VAL A 137 -5.91 -1.23 4.09
CA VAL A 137 -6.87 -0.29 3.51
C VAL A 137 -6.92 -0.43 1.99
N LEU A 138 -5.76 -0.53 1.32
CA LEU A 138 -5.69 -0.72 -0.13
C LEU A 138 -6.33 -2.03 -0.59
N SER A 139 -6.07 -3.15 0.10
CA SER A 139 -6.74 -4.42 -0.21
C SER A 139 -8.26 -4.34 -0.01
N SER A 140 -8.72 -3.58 0.98
CA SER A 140 -10.17 -3.38 1.19
C SER A 140 -10.79 -2.50 0.10
N LEU A 141 -10.09 -1.45 -0.36
CA LEU A 141 -10.52 -0.64 -1.50
C LEU A 141 -10.54 -1.45 -2.80
N TRP A 142 -9.54 -2.32 -3.00
CA TRP A 142 -9.48 -3.22 -4.13
C TRP A 142 -10.70 -4.15 -4.18
N GLU A 143 -11.08 -4.74 -3.05
CA GLU A 143 -12.30 -5.55 -2.96
C GLU A 143 -13.56 -4.74 -3.35
N VAL A 144 -13.70 -3.51 -2.87
CA VAL A 144 -14.83 -2.63 -3.24
C VAL A 144 -14.85 -2.34 -4.73
N ILE A 145 -13.69 -2.07 -5.34
CA ILE A 145 -13.58 -1.83 -6.79
C ILE A 145 -14.01 -3.07 -7.58
N ILE A 146 -13.57 -4.26 -7.18
CA ILE A 146 -13.97 -5.52 -7.82
C ILE A 146 -15.47 -5.78 -7.66
N ASP A 147 -16.02 -5.59 -6.46
CA ASP A 147 -17.46 -5.76 -6.20
C ASP A 147 -18.29 -4.78 -7.03
N ILE A 148 -17.85 -3.52 -7.15
CA ILE A 148 -18.46 -2.50 -8.02
C ILE A 148 -18.42 -3.00 -9.47
N ILE A 149 -17.24 -3.30 -10.04
CA ILE A 149 -17.10 -3.74 -11.44
C ILE A 149 -18.03 -4.92 -11.75
N HIS A 150 -18.15 -5.90 -10.85
CA HIS A 150 -19.06 -7.03 -11.01
C HIS A 150 -20.55 -6.64 -11.08
N ILE A 151 -20.96 -5.54 -10.44
CA ILE A 151 -22.34 -5.03 -10.48
C ILE A 151 -22.61 -4.24 -11.77
N TRP A 152 -21.62 -3.51 -12.30
CA TRP A 152 -21.77 -2.72 -13.54
C TRP A 152 -21.63 -3.56 -14.82
N GLU A 153 -21.13 -4.80 -14.75
CA GLU A 153 -21.11 -5.74 -15.87
C GLU A 153 -22.55 -6.24 -16.14
N ASP A 154 -23.34 -5.41 -16.83
CA ASP A 154 -24.71 -5.74 -17.28
C ASP A 154 -24.74 -6.99 -18.18
N GLU A 155 -25.85 -7.73 -18.09
CA GLU A 155 -26.14 -9.02 -18.75
C GLU A 155 -25.87 -9.08 -20.27
N GLU A 156 -25.84 -7.95 -20.98
CA GLU A 156 -25.70 -7.90 -22.44
C GLU A 156 -24.25 -7.94 -22.94
N SER A 157 -23.25 -7.75 -22.08
CA SER A 157 -21.84 -7.80 -22.50
C SER A 157 -20.98 -8.70 -21.61
N LYS A 158 -21.27 -10.01 -21.65
CA LYS A 158 -20.36 -11.10 -21.19
C LYS A 158 -18.98 -11.14 -21.88
N GLN A 159 -18.58 -10.05 -22.55
CA GLN A 159 -17.30 -9.91 -23.25
C GLN A 159 -16.39 -8.82 -22.67
N GLY A 160 -16.80 -8.06 -21.64
CA GLY A 160 -16.05 -6.88 -21.20
C GLY A 160 -15.51 -6.89 -19.77
N PHE A 161 -14.77 -7.91 -19.30
CA PHE A 161 -13.34 -7.73 -18.96
C PHE A 161 -12.48 -9.02 -19.07
N LEU A 162 -12.44 -9.64 -20.27
CA LEU A 162 -11.54 -10.75 -20.69
C LEU A 162 -12.11 -12.18 -20.63
N GLY A 163 -13.19 -12.49 -21.36
CA GLY A 163 -13.51 -13.89 -21.77
C GLY A 163 -13.36 -14.93 -20.66
N MET A 164 -13.70 -14.55 -19.43
CA MET A 164 -13.32 -15.27 -18.23
C MET A 164 -14.35 -16.36 -18.03
N THR A 165 -14.02 -17.56 -18.51
CA THR A 165 -14.73 -18.81 -18.25
C THR A 165 -15.18 -18.82 -16.78
N GLY A 166 -16.44 -19.19 -16.47
CA GLY A 166 -17.03 -19.03 -15.12
C GLY A 166 -16.16 -19.56 -13.96
N LEU A 167 -15.21 -20.47 -14.24
CA LEU A 167 -14.16 -20.94 -13.33
C LEU A 167 -13.22 -19.83 -12.82
N LYS A 168 -12.87 -18.83 -13.65
CA LYS A 168 -12.00 -17.70 -13.28
C LYS A 168 -12.75 -16.68 -12.41
N ALA A 169 -14.02 -16.39 -12.73
CA ALA A 169 -14.88 -15.56 -11.89
C ALA A 169 -15.08 -16.19 -10.50
N PHE A 170 -15.38 -17.49 -10.45
CA PHE A 170 -15.49 -18.24 -9.19
C PHE A 170 -14.20 -18.21 -8.37
N ARG A 171 -13.03 -18.31 -9.02
CA ARG A 171 -11.72 -18.22 -8.35
C ARG A 171 -11.50 -16.83 -7.73
N ILE A 172 -11.90 -15.76 -8.41
CA ILE A 172 -11.77 -14.39 -7.90
C ILE A 172 -12.68 -14.17 -6.69
N VAL A 173 -13.94 -14.59 -6.74
CA VAL A 173 -14.87 -14.53 -5.59
C VAL A 173 -14.31 -15.30 -4.39
N ARG A 174 -13.62 -16.43 -4.62
CA ARG A 174 -12.97 -17.18 -3.54
C ARG A 174 -11.76 -16.44 -2.96
N ILE A 175 -10.99 -15.75 -3.79
CA ILE A 175 -9.83 -14.95 -3.37
C ILE A 175 -10.28 -13.69 -2.60
N THR A 176 -11.36 -13.02 -3.00
CA THR A 176 -11.90 -11.87 -2.26
C THR A 176 -12.32 -12.26 -0.84
N ARG A 177 -12.82 -13.49 -0.64
CA ARG A 177 -13.07 -14.03 0.72
C ARG A 177 -11.80 -14.12 1.58
N LEU A 178 -10.63 -14.38 1.01
CA LEU A 178 -9.37 -14.43 1.76
C LEU A 178 -8.92 -13.04 2.21
N PHE A 179 -9.13 -12.01 1.38
CA PHE A 179 -8.80 -10.63 1.74
C PHE A 179 -9.65 -10.11 2.91
N LYS A 180 -10.85 -10.66 3.13
CA LYS A 180 -11.63 -10.36 4.34
C LYS A 180 -10.89 -10.74 5.63
N ALA A 181 -10.15 -11.86 5.63
CA ALA A 181 -9.35 -12.26 6.79
C ALA A 181 -8.21 -11.27 7.07
N VAL A 182 -7.69 -10.61 6.04
CA VAL A 182 -6.67 -9.55 6.19
C VAL A 182 -7.22 -8.37 7.01
N ARG A 183 -8.54 -8.09 6.95
CA ARG A 183 -9.17 -7.05 7.79
C ARG A 183 -9.15 -7.40 9.27
N LEU A 184 -9.16 -8.67 9.64
CA LEU A 184 -9.05 -9.09 11.04
C LEU A 184 -7.68 -8.73 11.62
N MET A 185 -6.63 -8.67 10.78
CA MET A 185 -5.31 -8.21 11.22
C MET A 185 -5.30 -6.74 11.69
N ARG A 186 -6.32 -5.95 11.37
CA ARG A 186 -6.45 -4.56 11.88
C ARG A 186 -6.48 -4.53 13.40
N ILE A 187 -7.02 -5.55 14.07
CA ILE A 187 -7.06 -5.58 15.55
C ILE A 187 -5.65 -5.55 16.15
N PHE A 188 -4.66 -6.07 15.42
CA PHE A 188 -3.28 -6.11 15.86
C PHE A 188 -2.66 -4.72 15.98
N ARG A 189 -3.14 -3.73 15.21
CA ARG A 189 -2.58 -2.37 15.29
C ARG A 189 -3.00 -1.60 16.54
N PHE A 190 -4.17 -1.89 17.09
CA PHE A 190 -4.72 -1.20 18.27
C PHE A 190 -4.21 -1.77 19.58
N VAL A 191 -3.99 -3.09 19.62
CA VAL A 191 -3.52 -3.77 20.82
C VAL A 191 -1.99 -3.60 20.91
N ARG A 192 -1.53 -2.54 21.59
CA ARG A 192 -0.09 -2.27 21.80
C ARG A 192 0.66 -3.49 22.32
N ALA A 193 0.08 -4.21 23.28
CA ALA A 193 0.64 -5.44 23.82
C ALA A 193 0.88 -6.51 22.73
N LEU A 194 -0.03 -6.63 21.77
CA LEU A 194 0.08 -7.61 20.70
C LEU A 194 1.16 -7.23 19.69
N ARG A 195 1.32 -5.94 19.38
CA ARG A 195 2.43 -5.45 18.54
C ARG A 195 3.77 -5.81 19.17
N THR A 196 3.93 -5.57 20.48
CA THR A 196 5.15 -5.92 21.20
C THR A 196 5.41 -7.42 21.14
N LEU A 197 4.40 -8.26 21.38
CA LEU A 197 4.52 -9.71 21.27
C LEU A 197 4.93 -10.17 19.87
N ILE A 198 4.29 -9.64 18.82
CA ILE A 198 4.62 -9.98 17.43
C ILE A 198 6.06 -9.57 17.11
N THR A 199 6.48 -8.37 17.50
CA THR A 199 7.85 -7.91 17.29
C THR A 199 8.85 -8.82 18.01
N SER A 200 8.57 -9.24 19.24
CA SER A 200 9.40 -10.21 19.97
C SER A 200 9.48 -11.56 19.23
N ILE A 201 8.35 -12.08 18.73
CA ILE A 201 8.31 -13.31 17.94
C ILE A 201 9.19 -13.15 16.68
N LEU A 202 9.04 -12.06 15.92
CA LEU A 202 9.85 -11.81 14.72
C LEU A 202 11.35 -11.76 15.03
N HIS A 203 11.74 -11.17 16.16
CA HIS A 203 13.14 -11.18 16.61
C HIS A 203 13.64 -12.60 16.90
N THR A 204 12.85 -13.43 17.58
CA THR A 204 13.24 -14.83 17.84
C THR A 204 13.29 -15.68 16.58
N LEU A 205 12.36 -15.48 15.63
CA LEU A 205 12.34 -16.17 14.34
C LEU A 205 13.60 -15.87 13.51
N LYS A 206 14.12 -14.64 13.58
CA LYS A 206 15.39 -14.30 12.92
C LYS A 206 16.56 -15.14 13.44
N SER A 207 16.62 -15.36 14.75
CA SER A 207 17.66 -16.24 15.34
C SER A 207 17.43 -17.71 14.97
N LEU A 208 16.17 -18.16 15.03
CA LEU A 208 15.79 -19.52 14.63
C LEU A 208 16.13 -19.81 13.17
N PHE A 209 15.95 -18.84 12.27
CA PHE A 209 16.30 -18.98 10.86
C PHE A 209 17.78 -19.36 10.69
N TRP A 210 18.69 -18.69 11.38
CA TRP A 210 20.12 -19.03 11.34
C TRP A 210 20.42 -20.41 11.93
N ALA A 211 19.71 -20.80 12.99
CA ALA A 211 19.83 -22.15 13.54
C ALA A 211 19.37 -23.22 12.54
N VAL A 212 18.27 -22.98 11.82
CA VAL A 212 17.77 -23.87 10.76
C VAL A 212 18.74 -23.94 9.59
N VAL A 213 19.34 -22.81 9.18
CA VAL A 213 20.38 -22.78 8.14
C VAL A 213 21.59 -23.61 8.57
N LEU A 214 22.07 -23.45 9.81
CA LEU A 214 23.18 -24.23 10.34
C LEU A 214 22.86 -25.73 10.35
N LEU A 215 21.67 -26.10 10.84
CA LEU A 215 21.20 -27.48 10.83
C LEU A 215 21.17 -28.03 9.40
N GLY A 216 20.68 -27.25 8.43
CA GLY A 216 20.67 -27.62 7.01
C GLY A 216 22.06 -27.89 6.45
N ILE A 217 23.07 -27.08 6.81
CA ILE A 217 24.47 -27.30 6.42
C ILE A 217 24.99 -28.62 7.00
N ILE A 218 24.72 -28.90 8.28
CA ILE A 218 25.15 -30.15 8.93
C ILE A 218 24.53 -31.35 8.21
N VAL A 219 23.22 -31.33 7.98
CA VAL A 219 22.51 -32.40 7.26
C VAL A 219 23.06 -32.58 5.85
N TYR A 220 23.38 -31.49 5.14
CA TYR A 220 23.97 -31.54 3.81
C TYR A 220 25.35 -32.22 3.81
N VAL A 221 26.23 -31.87 4.74
CA VAL A 221 27.57 -32.48 4.85
C VAL A 221 27.46 -33.98 5.07
N PHE A 222 26.63 -34.42 6.02
CA PHE A 222 26.42 -35.85 6.25
C PHE A 222 25.82 -36.56 5.04
N SER A 223 24.89 -35.91 4.33
CA SER A 223 24.29 -36.48 3.12
C SER A 223 25.33 -36.73 2.01
N VAL A 224 26.27 -35.79 1.82
CA VAL A 224 27.39 -35.95 0.87
C VAL A 224 28.33 -37.07 1.31
N LEU A 225 28.73 -37.09 2.59
CA LEU A 225 29.60 -38.15 3.12
C LEU A 225 28.99 -39.54 2.93
N PHE A 226 27.72 -39.72 3.29
CA PHE A 226 27.03 -40.98 3.07
C PHE A 226 26.95 -41.36 1.58
N THR A 227 26.68 -40.39 0.71
CA THR A 227 26.63 -40.65 -0.74
C THR A 227 28.00 -41.06 -1.28
N GLN A 228 29.09 -40.44 -0.81
CA GLN A 228 30.46 -40.80 -1.18
C GLN A 228 30.79 -42.22 -0.72
N ILE A 229 30.54 -42.55 0.55
CA ILE A 229 30.80 -43.89 1.11
C ILE A 229 30.03 -44.96 0.32
N VAL A 230 28.74 -44.74 0.05
CA VAL A 230 27.94 -45.69 -0.72
C VAL A 230 28.45 -45.81 -2.16
N ASN A 231 28.85 -44.70 -2.78
CA ASN A 231 29.40 -44.71 -4.13
C ASN A 231 30.75 -45.45 -4.20
N ASP A 232 31.61 -45.28 -3.22
CA ASP A 232 32.91 -45.95 -3.14
C ASP A 232 32.72 -47.48 -3.00
N GLU A 233 31.82 -47.93 -2.12
CA GLU A 233 31.45 -49.35 -1.98
C GLU A 233 30.83 -49.94 -3.25
N LEU A 234 29.98 -49.18 -3.96
CA LEU A 234 29.40 -49.63 -5.24
C LEU A 234 30.46 -49.76 -6.34
N LEU A 235 31.45 -48.86 -6.37
CA LEU A 235 32.54 -48.93 -7.33
C LEU A 235 33.47 -50.10 -7.03
N GLU A 236 33.89 -50.30 -5.78
CA GLU A 236 34.71 -51.46 -5.38
C GLU A 236 33.98 -52.80 -5.59
N GLY A 237 32.69 -52.83 -5.30
CA GLY A 237 31.83 -53.98 -5.58
C GLY A 237 31.75 -54.32 -7.07
N ASN A 238 31.78 -53.33 -7.97
CA ASN A 238 31.68 -53.58 -9.41
C ASN A 238 32.99 -54.13 -10.03
N TRP A 239 34.16 -53.81 -9.46
CA TRP A 239 35.45 -54.34 -9.92
C TRP A 239 35.77 -55.75 -9.44
N SER A 240 34.97 -56.31 -8.52
CA SER A 240 35.17 -57.67 -7.99
C SER A 240 34.27 -58.73 -8.64
N VAL A 241 33.41 -58.34 -9.60
CA VAL A 241 32.48 -59.25 -10.31
C VAL A 241 32.85 -59.48 -11.79
N GLU A 242 33.87 -58.80 -12.31
CA GLU A 242 34.50 -59.07 -13.62
C GLU A 242 35.78 -59.90 -13.47
#